data_AF-E1YMG5-F1
#
_entry.id   AF-E1YMG5-F1
#
_cell.length_a   1.000
_cell.length_b   1.000
_cell.length_c   1.000
_cell.angle_alpha   90.00
_cell.angle_beta   90.00
_cell.angle_gamma   90.00
#
_symmetry.space_group_name_H-M   'P 1'
#
loop_
_entity.id
_entity.type
_entity.pdbx_description
1 polymer ?
#
loop_
_entity_poly.entity_id
_entity_poly.type
_entity_poly.pdbx_seq_one_letter_code
_entity_poly.pdbx_strand_id
1 'polypeptide(L)' 'MLYVCGQTLADDDFKHEWVNPDISIALSALTVVPTYQLMGYALMAW' A
#
# COMPACT_ATOMS: atom_id res chain seq x y z
N MET A 1 -5.52 2.34 -9.48
CA MET A 1 -5.73 2.64 -8.05
C MET A 1 -4.37 2.53 -7.37
N LEU A 2 -3.96 3.54 -6.62
CA LEU A 2 -2.67 3.55 -5.91
C LEU A 2 -2.90 3.21 -4.44
N TYR A 3 -1.98 2.41 -3.88
CA TYR A 3 -2.00 2.01 -2.48
C TYR A 3 -0.71 2.43 -1.78
N VAL A 4 -0.82 2.77 -0.51
CA VAL A 4 0.32 3.01 0.38
C VAL A 4 0.25 2.08 1.60
N CYS A 5 1.41 1.75 2.16
CA CYS A 5 1.56 0.87 3.31
C CYS A 5 1.22 1.60 4.61
N GLY A 6 0.09 1.27 5.24
CA GLY A 6 -0.33 1.85 6.53
C GLY A 6 0.60 1.53 7.69
N GLN A 7 1.21 0.33 7.70
CA GLN A 7 2.23 -0.03 8.69
C GLN A 7 3.45 0.89 8.62
N THR A 8 3.94 1.21 7.42
CA THR A 8 5.08 2.14 7.25
C THR A 8 4.70 3.56 7.63
N LEU A 9 3.49 4.00 7.26
CA LEU A 9 3.01 5.31 7.70
C LEU A 9 2.99 5.42 9.24
N ALA A 10 2.58 4.36 9.94
CA ALA A 10 2.58 4.34 11.40
C ALA A 10 4.00 4.29 12.00
N ASP A 11 4.93 3.56 11.37
CA ASP A 11 6.34 3.44 11.81
C ASP A 11 7.09 4.77 11.68
N ASP A 12 6.80 5.53 10.62
CA ASP A 12 7.43 6.82 10.31
C ASP A 12 6.64 8.04 10.84
N ASP A 13 5.64 7.82 11.71
CA ASP A 13 4.77 8.87 12.31
C ASP A 13 4.01 9.74 11.27
N PHE A 14 3.74 9.21 10.08
CA PHE A 14 2.90 9.89 9.09
C PHE A 14 1.42 9.77 9.45
N LYS A 15 0.74 10.92 9.56
CA LYS A 15 -0.71 10.95 9.80
C LYS A 15 -1.50 10.53 8.57
N HIS A 16 -2.62 9.87 8.80
CA HIS A 16 -3.56 9.46 7.76
C HIS A 16 -4.02 10.64 6.88
N GLU A 17 -4.23 11.81 7.51
CA GLU A 17 -4.66 13.06 6.87
C GLU A 17 -3.61 13.67 5.92
N TRP A 18 -2.34 13.27 6.03
CA TRP A 18 -1.27 13.77 5.18
C TRP A 18 -1.18 13.01 3.85
N VAL A 19 -1.79 11.83 3.77
CA VAL A 19 -1.87 11.06 2.53
C VAL A 19 -2.90 11.71 1.62
N ASN A 20 -2.57 11.80 0.32
CA ASN A 20 -3.50 12.30 -0.69
C ASN A 20 -4.82 11.50 -0.61
N PRO A 21 -5.99 12.16 -0.46
CA PRO A 21 -7.28 11.49 -0.29
C PRO A 21 -7.68 10.57 -1.44
N ASP A 22 -7.07 10.72 -2.63
CA ASP A 22 -7.28 9.85 -3.79
C ASP A 22 -6.48 8.53 -3.72
N ILE A 23 -5.60 8.37 -2.71
CA ILE A 23 -4.78 7.17 -2.49
C ILE A 23 -5.41 6.32 -1.38
N SER A 24 -5.53 5.03 -1.62
CA SER A 24 -6.02 4.11 -0.59
C SER A 24 -4.90 3.66 0.34
N ILE A 25 -5.13 3.77 1.65
CA ILE A 25 -4.20 3.25 2.66
C ILE A 25 -4.56 1.80 2.94
N ALA A 26 -3.65 0.88 2.59
CA ALA A 26 -3.80 -0.52 2.93
C ALA A 26 -3.14 -0.82 4.29
N LEU A 27 -3.61 -1.85 4.99
CA LEU A 27 -2.99 -2.23 6.27
C LEU A 27 -1.50 -2.57 6.10
N SER A 28 -1.16 -3.37 5.08
CA SER A 28 0.22 -3.79 4.80
C SER A 28 0.49 -3.93 3.31
N ALA A 29 1.58 -3.37 2.80
CA ALA A 29 2.01 -3.64 1.44
C ALA A 29 2.41 -5.12 1.24
N LEU A 30 2.89 -5.78 2.32
CA LEU A 30 3.27 -7.19 2.30
C LEU A 30 2.08 -8.13 2.10
N THR A 31 0.84 -7.67 2.34
CA THR A 31 -0.35 -8.45 2.00
C THR A 31 -0.91 -8.06 0.64
N VAL A 32 -0.97 -6.76 0.34
CA VAL A 32 -1.51 -6.25 -0.93
C VAL A 32 -0.76 -6.80 -2.15
N VAL A 33 0.58 -6.74 -2.15
CA VAL A 33 1.38 -7.19 -3.30
C VAL A 33 1.12 -8.66 -3.62
N PRO A 34 1.29 -9.62 -2.69
CA PRO A 34 1.02 -11.02 -2.99
C PRO A 34 -0.46 -11.29 -3.26
N THR A 35 -1.41 -10.56 -2.65
CA THR A 35 -2.83 -10.68 -3.01
C THR A 35 -3.04 -10.39 -4.50
N TYR A 36 -2.48 -9.30 -5.03
CA TYR A 36 -2.58 -9.02 -6.47
C TYR A 36 -1.82 -10.03 -7.32
N GLN A 37 -0.65 -10.51 -6.88
CA GLN A 37 0.06 -11.57 -7.60
C GLN A 37 -0.77 -12.86 -7.69
N LEU A 38 -1.46 -13.24 -6.61
CA LEU A 38 -2.37 -14.38 -6.58
C LEU A 38 -3.61 -14.19 -7.46
N MET A 39 -4.01 -12.94 -7.72
CA MET A 39 -5.05 -12.59 -8.70
C MET A 39 -4.54 -12.63 -10.16
N GLY A 40 -3.28 -13.01 -10.38
CA GLY A 40 -2.68 -13.15 -11.71
C GLY A 40 -1.96 -11.90 -12.21
N TYR A 41 -1.80 -10.87 -11.38
CA TYR A 41 -1.03 -9.69 -11.76
C TYR A 41 0.47 -9.98 -11.67
N ALA A 42 1.22 -9.60 -12.71
CA ALA A 42 2.67 -9.66 -12.66
C ALA A 42 3.21 -8.56 -11.73
N LEU A 43 4.20 -8.91 -10.91
CA LEU A 43 5.00 -7.91 -10.21
C LEU A 43 6.01 -7.32 -11.19
N MET A 44 5.86 -6.03 -11.45
CA MET A 44 6.84 -5.23 -12.16
C MET A 44 7.83 -4.68 -11.12
N ALA A 45 8.88 -5.45 -10.83
CA ALA A 45 10.00 -4.95 -10.03
C ALA A 45 10.86 -4.01 -10.87
N TRP A 46 11.44 -2.99 -10.24
CA TRP A 46 12.33 -2.03 -10.91
C TRP A 46 13.68 -2.67 -11.26
#